data_AF-A0A2M7MWR4-F1
#
_entry.id   AF-A0A2M7MWR4-F1
#
_cell.length_a   1.000
_cell.length_b   1.000
_cell.length_c   1.000
_cell.angle_alpha   90.00
_cell.angle_beta   90.00
_cell.angle_gamma   90.00
#
_symmetry.space_group_name_H-M   'P 1'
#
loop_
_entity.id
_entity.type
_entity.pdbx_description
1 polymer ?
#
loop_
_entity_poly.entity_id
_entity_poly.type
_entity_poly.pdbx_seq_one_letter_code
_entity_poly.pdbx_strand_id
1 'polypeptide(L)' 'MQDCERRFIEAQLLAHDWNCSRTAISLGISRKNLWEKMRKLDIGGRQTPSTALDIQSMGL' A
#
# COMPACT_ATOMS: atom_id res chain seq x y z
N MET A 1 -7.91 -4.38 17.97
CA MET A 1 -7.97 -3.06 17.28
C MET A 1 -7.13 -3.01 16.00
N GLN A 2 -6.05 -3.80 15.88
CA GLN A 2 -5.18 -3.80 14.68
C GLN A 2 -5.90 -4.35 13.42
N ASP A 3 -6.93 -5.17 13.61
CA ASP A 3 -7.75 -5.75 12.54
C ASP A 3 -8.56 -4.72 11.75
N CYS A 4 -8.99 -3.63 12.40
CA CYS A 4 -9.73 -2.56 11.75
C CYS A 4 -8.83 -1.79 10.78
N GLU A 5 -7.61 -1.45 11.20
CA GLU A 5 -6.66 -0.75 10.33
C GLU A 5 -6.24 -1.63 9.14
N ARG A 6 -6.03 -2.94 9.38
CA ARG A 6 -5.78 -3.90 8.31
C ARG A 6 -6.89 -3.92 7.27
N ARG A 7 -8.13 -4.15 7.70
CA ARG A 7 -9.30 -4.19 6.80
C ARG A 7 -9.53 -2.88 6.08
N PHE A 8 -9.27 -1.76 6.74
CA PHE A 8 -9.42 -0.43 6.15
C PHE A 8 -8.43 -0.23 5.00
N ILE A 9 -7.14 -0.52 5.22
CA ILE A 9 -6.12 -0.41 4.19
C ILE A 9 -6.38 -1.41 3.05
N GLU A 10 -6.78 -2.65 3.37
CA GLU A 10 -7.12 -3.68 2.38
C GLU A 10 -8.32 -3.27 1.50
N ALA A 11 -9.38 -2.72 2.09
CA ALA A 11 -10.53 -2.22 1.36
C ALA A 11 -10.17 -1.06 0.41
N GLN A 12 -9.31 -0.14 0.86
CA GLN A 12 -8.83 0.97 0.02
C GLN A 12 -7.91 0.48 -1.10
N LEU A 13 -7.08 -0.54 -0.84
CA LEU A 13 -6.29 -1.17 -1.89
C LEU A 13 -7.20 -1.83 -2.93
N LEU A 14 -8.18 -2.63 -2.51
CA LEU A 14 -9.17 -3.25 -3.40
C LEU A 14 -9.93 -2.22 -4.25
N ALA A 15 -10.40 -1.12 -3.64
CA ALA A 15 -11.11 -0.06 -4.35
C ALA A 15 -10.25 0.65 -5.42
N HIS A 16 -8.93 0.61 -5.27
CA HIS A 16 -7.97 1.22 -6.16
C HIS A 16 -7.15 0.20 -6.98
N ASP A 17 -7.62 -1.05 -7.10
CA ASP A 17 -6.95 -2.11 -7.87
C ASP A 17 -5.51 -2.39 -7.39
N TRP A 18 -5.32 -2.39 -6.06
CA TRP A 18 -4.02 -2.51 -5.38
C TRP A 18 -2.98 -1.47 -5.80
N ASN A 19 -3.42 -0.35 -6.39
CA ASN A 19 -2.54 0.73 -6.81
C ASN A 19 -2.12 1.58 -5.59
N CYS A 20 -1.01 1.19 -4.95
CA CYS A 20 -0.46 1.86 -3.78
C CYS A 20 -0.30 3.38 -3.96
N SER A 21 0.01 3.85 -5.17
CA SER A 21 0.13 5.28 -5.45
C SER A 21 -1.21 5.99 -5.33
N ARG A 22 -2.27 5.47 -5.98
CA ARG A 22 -3.62 6.03 -5.88
C ARG A 22 -4.20 5.88 -4.48
N THR A 23 -4.00 4.73 -3.85
CA THR A 23 -4.43 4.47 -2.47
C THR A 23 -3.77 5.41 -1.47
N ALA A 24 -2.46 5.66 -1.58
CA ALA A 24 -1.76 6.59 -0.69
C ALA A 24 -2.28 8.02 -0.84
N ILE A 25 -2.53 8.46 -2.08
CA ILE A 25 -3.12 9.77 -2.37
C ILE A 25 -4.53 9.87 -1.77
N SER A 26 -5.36 8.84 -1.94
CA SER A 26 -6.72 8.77 -1.38
C SER A 26 -6.72 8.82 0.16
N LEU A 27 -5.77 8.12 0.78
CA LEU A 27 -5.56 8.11 2.23
C LEU A 27 -4.91 9.39 2.77
N GLY A 28 -4.42 10.28 1.91
CA GLY A 28 -3.71 11.51 2.31
C GLY A 28 -2.36 11.24 2.98
N ILE A 29 -1.75 10.08 2.72
CA ILE A 29 -0.46 9.69 3.30
C ILE A 29 0.58 9.48 2.21
N SER A 30 1.86 9.50 2.59
CA SER A 30 2.93 9.13 1.66
C SER A 30 2.90 7.63 1.35
N ARG A 31 3.22 7.27 0.10
CA ARG A 31 3.38 5.87 -0.36
C ARG A 31 4.28 5.04 0.57
N LYS A 32 5.37 5.63 1.08
CA LYS A 32 6.28 5.02 2.04
C LYS A 32 5.58 4.65 3.35
N ASN A 33 4.77 5.55 3.90
CA ASN A 33 3.99 5.32 5.11
C ASN A 33 2.93 4.24 4.91
N LEU A 34 2.26 4.23 3.74
CA LEU A 34 1.34 3.17 3.37
C LEU A 34 2.06 1.81 3.33
N TRP A 35 3.24 1.75 2.72
CA TRP A 35 4.03 0.51 2.62
C TRP A 35 4.49 0.00 3.99
N GLU A 36 4.95 0.88 4.87
CA GLU A 36 5.30 0.51 6.26
C GLU A 36 4.10 -0.04 7.02
N LYS A 37 2.93 0.60 6.88
CA LYS A 37 1.67 0.10 7.46
C LYS A 37 1.30 -1.28 6.89
N MET A 38 1.37 -1.45 5.56
CA MET A 38 1.10 -2.73 4.90
C MET A 38 2.03 -3.84 5.39
N ARG A 39 3.34 -3.56 5.52
CA ARG A 39 4.30 -4.52 6.08
C ARG A 39 4.03 -4.88 7.53
N LYS A 40 3.74 -3.88 8.37
CA LYS A 40 3.48 -4.10 9.79
C LYS A 40 2.21 -4.94 10.01
N LEU A 41 1.24 -4.80 9.11
CA LEU A 41 -0.04 -5.50 9.16
C LEU A 41 -0.07 -6.78 8.30
N ASP A 42 1.07 -7.15 7.70
CA ASP A 42 1.24 -8.29 6.79
C ASP A 42 0.22 -8.30 5.62
N ILE A 43 -0.07 -7.11 5.08
CA ILE A 43 -0.98 -6.92 3.94
C ILE A 43 -0.17 -7.07 2.65
N GLY A 44 -0.50 -8.07 1.84
CA GLY A 44 0.14 -8.30 0.54
C GLY A 44 1.18 -9.44 0.51
N GLY A 45 1.27 -10.28 1.56
CA GLY A 45 2.26 -11.37 1.70
C GLY A 45 2.33 -12.45 0.59
N ARG A 46 1.58 -12.34 -0.50
CA ARG A 46 1.70 -13.22 -1.68
C ARG A 46 1.69 -12.50 -3.03
N GLN A 47 1.45 -11.20 -3.03
CA GLN A 47 1.40 -10.38 -4.22
C GLN A 47 2.55 -9.37 -4.14
N THR A 48 3.77 -9.84 -4.43
CA THR A 48 4.79 -8.92 -4.91
C THR A 48 4.23 -8.31 -6.19
N PRO A 49 3.91 -7.01 -6.23
CA PRO A 49 3.39 -6.41 -7.44
C PRO A 49 4.43 -6.62 -8.53
N SER A 50 3.97 -7.18 -9.66
CA SER A 50 4.72 -7.38 -10.90
C SER A 50 5.35 -6.07 -11.42
N THR A 51 5.05 -4.93 -10.80
CA THR A 51 5.71 -3.63 -10.97
C THR A 51 6.87 -3.44 -9.99
N ALA A 52 7.89 -4.31 -10.05
CA ALA A 52 9.22 -3.95 -9.57
C ALA A 52 9.81 -2.73 -10.34
N LEU A 53 9.10 -2.24 -11.38
CA LEU A 53 9.44 -1.06 -12.17
C LEU A 53 9.20 0.31 -11.47
N ASP A 54 8.42 0.43 -10.38
CA ASP A 54 8.11 1.77 -9.80
C ASP A 54 8.89 2.11 -8.53
N ILE A 55 9.62 1.16 -7.93
CA ILE A 55 10.42 1.44 -6.72
C ILE A 55 11.76 2.12 -7.07
N GLN A 56 12.15 2.15 -8.36
CA GLN A 56 13.43 2.72 -8.83
C GLN A 56 13.37 4.20 -9.30
N SER A 57 12.20 4.82 -9.43
CA SER A 57 12.11 6.23 -9.88
C SER A 57 11.98 7.23 -8.72
N MET A 58 12.74 7.01 -7.64
CA MET A 58 13.07 8.06 -6.68
C MET A 58 14.52 8.47 -6.92
N GLY A 59 14.69 9.46 -7.78
CA GLY A 59 15.93 10.21 -7.87
C GLY A 59 16.33 10.76 -6.50
N LEU A 60 17.64 10.79 -6.27
CA LEU A 60 18.31 11.47 -5.17
C LEU A 60 17.79 12.90 -4.96
#